data_AF-A0A524P7A5-F1
#
_entry.id   AF-A0A524P7A5-F1
#
_cell.length_a   1.000
_cell.length_b   1.000
_cell.length_c   1.000
_cell.angle_alpha   90.00
_cell.angle_beta   90.00
_cell.angle_gamma   90.00
#
_symmetry.space_group_name_H-M   'P 1'
#
loop_
_entity.id
_entity.type
_entity.pdbx_description
1 polymer ?
#
loop_
_entity_poly.entity_id
_entity_poly.type
_entity_poly.pdbx_seq_one_letter_code
_entity_poly.pdbx_strand_id
1 'polypeptide(L)'
;LGKLHFLLNFLGTNLSYLPLFVAGLLGMPRRVADYAPEFAIYNQLATIGAFLLGISTLPFLYNAIISWVKGPKAGDNPWRALTLEWQTSSPPPEHNFETPPVFSRWPYDFGEPVKTGESTETSGPAGD
;
A
#
# COMPACT_ATOMS: atom_id res chain seq x y z
N LEU A 1 -3.69 -8.29 12.54
CA LEU A 1 -3.42 -9.14 11.36
C LEU A 1 -2.66 -8.39 10.26
N GLY A 2 -3.08 -7.17 9.87
CA GLY A 2 -2.36 -6.36 8.87
C GLY A 2 -0.87 -6.14 9.18
N LYS A 3 -0.50 -5.81 10.43
CA LYS A 3 0.92 -5.68 10.84
C LYS A 3 1.73 -6.97 10.67
N LEU A 4 1.11 -8.14 10.89
CA LEU A 4 1.76 -9.44 10.72
C LEU A 4 1.99 -9.72 9.24
N HIS A 5 0.97 -9.51 8.40
CA HIS A 5 1.12 -9.59 6.95
C HIS A 5 2.23 -8.66 6.45
N PHE A 6 2.25 -7.40 6.89
CA PHE A 6 3.30 -6.44 6.56
C PHE A 6 4.69 -6.95 6.93
N LEU A 7 4.90 -7.44 8.15
CA LEU A 7 6.20 -7.93 8.59
C LEU A 7 6.66 -9.15 7.76
N LEU A 8 5.77 -10.12 7.54
CA LEU A 8 6.09 -11.31 6.75
C LEU A 8 6.40 -10.95 5.29
N ASN A 9 5.59 -10.07 4.69
CA ASN A 9 5.80 -9.62 3.32
C ASN A 9 7.11 -8.82 3.20
N PHE A 10 7.36 -7.89 4.12
CA PHE A 10 8.59 -7.09 4.14
C PHE A 10 9.84 -7.97 4.27
N LEU A 11 9.86 -8.89 5.24
CA LEU A 11 10.99 -9.82 5.40
C LEU A 11 11.13 -10.76 4.20
N GLY A 12 10.01 -11.28 3.67
CA GLY A 12 10.00 -12.15 2.49
C GLY A 12 10.53 -11.45 1.24
N THR A 13 10.11 -10.21 0.98
CA THR A 13 10.59 -9.42 -0.16
C THR A 13 12.09 -9.16 -0.05
N ASN A 14 12.57 -8.71 1.11
CA ASN A 14 14.00 -8.46 1.31
C ASN A 14 14.81 -9.76 1.15
N LEU A 15 14.36 -10.87 1.75
CA LEU A 15 15.06 -12.15 1.65
C LEU A 15 15.01 -12.74 0.23
N SER A 16 13.95 -12.51 -0.54
CA SER A 16 13.87 -12.95 -1.93
C SER A 16 14.78 -12.15 -2.85
N TYR A 17 14.73 -10.82 -2.77
CA TYR A 17 15.31 -9.96 -3.80
C TYR A 17 16.72 -9.46 -3.48
N LEU A 18 17.09 -9.28 -2.21
CA LEU A 18 18.45 -8.84 -1.87
C LEU A 18 19.54 -9.84 -2.29
N PRO A 19 19.39 -11.17 -2.09
CA PRO A 19 20.37 -12.13 -2.57
C PRO A 19 20.49 -12.12 -4.10
N LEU A 20 19.37 -11.92 -4.81
CA LEU A 20 19.36 -11.84 -6.27
C LEU A 20 20.05 -10.58 -6.81
N PHE A 21 19.99 -9.48 -6.07
CA PHE A 21 20.78 -8.28 -6.40
C PHE A 21 22.27 -8.60 -6.37
N VAL A 22 22.74 -9.29 -5.33
CA VAL A 22 24.15 -9.71 -5.21
C VAL A 22 24.51 -10.72 -6.31
N ALA A 23 23.68 -11.73 -6.55
CA ALA A 23 23.93 -12.70 -7.62
C ALA A 23 24.00 -12.05 -9.02
N GLY A 24 23.15 -11.05 -9.26
CA GLY A 24 23.18 -10.25 -10.49
C GLY A 24 24.46 -9.43 -10.63
N LEU A 25 24.95 -8.82 -9.54
CA LEU A 25 26.23 -8.10 -9.52
C LEU A 25 27.43 -9.02 -9.78
N LEU A 26 27.35 -10.26 -9.30
CA LEU A 26 28.35 -11.30 -9.56
C LEU A 26 28.26 -11.91 -10.97
N GLY A 27 27.29 -11.46 -11.79
CA GLY A 27 27.22 -11.78 -13.22
C GLY A 27 26.25 -12.91 -13.58
N MET A 28 25.36 -13.34 -12.67
CA MET A 28 24.31 -14.31 -13.01
C MET A 28 23.30 -13.68 -14.01
N PRO A 29 23.20 -14.16 -15.26
CA PRO A 29 22.26 -13.60 -16.22
C PRO A 29 20.82 -14.07 -15.92
N ARG A 30 19.84 -13.28 -16.35
CA ARG A 30 18.42 -13.63 -16.25
C ARG A 30 18.07 -14.83 -17.14
N ARG A 31 17.00 -15.57 -16.77
CA ARG A 31 16.41 -16.67 -17.55
C ARG A 31 17.37 -17.87 -17.76
N VAL A 32 18.22 -18.12 -16.77
CA VAL A 32 19.10 -19.28 -16.71
C VAL A 32 18.40 -20.37 -15.90
N ALA A 33 18.24 -21.56 -16.48
CA ALA A 33 17.64 -22.71 -15.79
C ALA A 33 18.65 -23.45 -14.91
N ASP A 34 19.91 -23.49 -15.32
CA ASP A 34 21.01 -24.19 -14.65
C ASP A 34 22.19 -23.23 -14.42
N TYR A 35 22.64 -23.11 -13.17
CA TYR A 35 23.59 -22.10 -12.71
C TYR A 35 24.80 -22.73 -12.02
N ALA A 36 25.93 -22.02 -12.05
CA ALA A 36 27.15 -22.48 -11.39
C ALA A 36 26.94 -22.65 -9.87
N PRO A 37 27.59 -23.63 -9.22
CA PRO A 37 27.43 -23.91 -7.79
C PRO A 37 27.67 -22.69 -6.87
N GLU A 38 28.48 -21.73 -7.34
CA GLU A 38 28.79 -20.46 -6.68
C GLU A 38 27.53 -19.63 -6.38
N PHE A 39 26.49 -19.75 -7.21
CA PHE A 39 25.23 -19.01 -7.04
C PHE A 39 24.19 -19.75 -6.18
N ALA A 40 24.48 -20.97 -5.72
CA ALA A 40 23.52 -21.80 -5.01
C ALA A 40 23.00 -21.14 -3.74
N ILE A 41 23.88 -20.52 -2.94
CA ILE A 41 23.49 -19.88 -1.68
C ILE A 41 22.49 -18.73 -1.91
N TYR A 42 22.71 -17.92 -2.95
CA TYR A 42 21.84 -16.77 -3.25
C TYR A 42 20.47 -17.23 -3.74
N ASN A 43 20.43 -18.25 -4.61
CA ASN A 43 19.17 -18.81 -5.11
C ASN A 43 18.39 -19.57 -4.01
N GLN A 44 19.08 -20.24 -3.08
CA GLN A 44 18.45 -20.89 -1.92
C GLN A 44 17.81 -19.85 -0.98
N LEU A 45 18.55 -18.79 -0.63
CA LEU A 45 17.99 -17.69 0.17
C LEU A 45 16.79 -17.05 -0.52
N ALA A 46 16.90 -16.80 -1.83
CA ALA A 46 15.83 -16.23 -2.63
C ALA A 46 14.56 -17.12 -2.61
N THR A 47 14.75 -18.43 -2.65
CA THR A 47 13.68 -19.44 -2.60
C THR A 47 12.99 -19.46 -1.25
N ILE A 48 13.75 -19.39 -0.15
CA ILE A 48 13.20 -19.28 1.21
C ILE A 48 12.35 -18.01 1.33
N GLY A 49 12.85 -16.88 0.82
CA GLY A 49 12.09 -15.63 0.73
C GLY A 49 10.81 -15.78 -0.08
N ALA A 50 10.83 -16.54 -1.18
CA ALA A 50 9.69 -16.70 -2.06
C ALA A 50 8.59 -17.54 -1.41
N PHE A 51 8.96 -18.59 -0.69
CA PHE A 51 8.02 -19.35 0.14
C PHE A 51 7.45 -18.49 1.27
N LEU A 52 8.26 -17.65 1.91
CA LEU A 52 7.79 -16.73 2.94
C LEU A 52 6.78 -15.71 2.39
N LEU A 53 7.02 -15.19 1.17
CA LEU A 53 6.06 -14.34 0.46
C LEU A 53 4.75 -15.09 0.16
N GLY A 54 4.83 -16.34 -0.31
CA GLY A 54 3.66 -17.19 -0.49
C GLY A 54 2.85 -17.35 0.80
N ILE A 55 3.52 -17.67 1.92
CA ILE A 55 2.88 -17.79 3.24
C ILE A 55 2.29 -16.46 3.70
N SER A 56 2.94 -15.32 3.39
CA SER A 56 2.46 -14.00 3.77
C SER A 56 1.10 -13.64 3.15
N THR A 57 0.71 -14.28 2.03
CA THR A 57 -0.61 -14.07 1.41
C THR A 57 -1.75 -14.64 2.24
N LEU A 58 -1.52 -15.70 3.03
CA LEU A 58 -2.53 -16.35 3.86
C LEU A 58 -3.14 -15.42 4.92
N PRO A 59 -2.35 -14.73 5.79
CA PRO A 59 -2.90 -13.80 6.77
C PRO A 59 -3.56 -12.58 6.10
N PHE A 60 -3.13 -12.19 4.89
CA PHE A 60 -3.80 -11.12 4.12
C PHE A 60 -5.20 -11.55 3.69
N LEU A 61 -5.31 -12.70 3.02
CA LEU A 61 -6.60 -13.24 2.56
C LEU A 61 -7.55 -13.46 3.73
N TYR A 62 -7.05 -14.06 4.82
CA TYR A 62 -7.84 -14.27 6.03
C TYR A 62 -8.33 -12.95 6.63
N ASN A 63 -7.46 -11.93 6.70
CA ASN A 63 -7.86 -10.61 7.20
C ASN A 63 -8.91 -9.96 6.29
N ALA A 64 -8.72 -9.99 4.98
CA ALA A 64 -9.64 -9.39 4.01
C ALA A 64 -11.04 -10.03 4.08
N ILE A 65 -11.11 -11.37 4.12
CA ILE A 65 -12.39 -12.10 4.19
C ILE A 65 -13.11 -11.80 5.50
N ILE A 66 -12.41 -11.84 6.64
CA ILE A 66 -13.04 -11.56 7.94
C ILE A 66 -13.48 -10.10 8.05
N SER A 67 -12.66 -9.16 7.59
CA SER A 67 -13.03 -7.74 7.58
C SER A 67 -14.25 -7.48 6.70
N TRP A 68 -14.41 -8.21 5.59
CA TRP A 68 -15.58 -8.07 4.73
C TRP A 68 -16.86 -8.64 5.36
N VAL A 69 -16.78 -9.83 5.98
CA VAL A 69 -17.98 -10.51 6.52
C VAL A 69 -18.36 -10.04 7.92
N LYS A 70 -17.38 -9.73 8.78
CA LYS A 70 -17.56 -9.47 10.22
C LYS A 70 -16.86 -8.21 10.71
N GLY A 71 -16.19 -7.46 9.84
CA GLY A 71 -15.48 -6.25 10.23
C GLY A 71 -16.43 -5.15 10.71
N PRO A 72 -15.94 -4.23 11.57
CA PRO A 72 -16.70 -3.03 11.92
C PRO A 72 -16.98 -2.23 10.66
N LYS A 73 -18.21 -1.70 10.52
CA LYS A 73 -18.55 -0.81 9.41
C LYS A 73 -17.69 0.44 9.50
N ALA A 74 -16.98 0.75 8.42
CA ALA A 74 -16.27 2.01 8.30
C ALA A 74 -17.29 3.15 8.17
N GLY A 75 -17.05 4.26 8.86
CA GLY A 75 -17.72 5.53 8.55
C GLY A 75 -17.17 6.15 7.27
N ASP A 76 -17.66 7.34 6.93
CA ASP A 76 -17.33 8.01 5.66
C ASP A 76 -15.84 8.38 5.54
N ASN A 77 -15.22 8.80 6.65
CA ASN A 77 -13.80 9.17 6.69
C ASN A 77 -13.08 8.53 7.89
N PRO A 78 -12.73 7.23 7.83
CA PRO A 78 -12.08 6.53 8.93
C PRO A 78 -10.61 6.98 9.13
N TRP A 79 -9.98 7.57 8.10
CA TRP A 79 -8.57 7.98 8.11
C TRP A 79 -8.36 9.47 8.33
N ARG A 80 -9.44 10.26 8.44
CA ARG A 80 -9.40 11.72 8.54
C ARG A 80 -8.61 12.37 7.40
N ALA A 81 -8.75 11.82 6.19
CA ALA A 81 -8.09 12.34 5.01
C ALA A 81 -8.84 13.55 4.43
N LEU A 82 -8.13 14.38 3.68
CA LEU A 82 -8.60 15.70 3.20
C LEU A 82 -9.02 15.69 1.72
N THR A 83 -8.76 14.59 1.01
CA THR A 83 -9.13 14.42 -0.41
C THR A 83 -10.64 14.24 -0.58
N LEU A 84 -11.14 14.57 -1.77
CA LEU A 84 -12.58 14.56 -2.08
C LEU A 84 -13.23 13.18 -1.90
N GLU A 85 -12.48 12.10 -2.11
CA GLU A 85 -12.93 10.72 -1.93
C GLU A 85 -13.38 10.40 -0.48
N TRP A 86 -12.97 11.22 0.51
CA TRP A 86 -13.37 11.09 1.91
C TRP A 86 -14.46 12.08 2.32
N GLN A 87 -15.07 12.78 1.36
CA GLN A 87 -16.27 13.60 1.56
C GLN A 87 -17.57 12.88 1.16
N THR A 88 -17.47 11.73 0.47
CA THR A 88 -18.62 10.87 0.13
C THR A 88 -18.93 9.90 1.27
N SER A 89 -20.14 9.35 1.29
CA SER A 89 -20.50 8.25 2.18
C SER A 89 -19.71 6.97 1.91
N SER A 90 -19.60 6.09 2.91
CA SER A 90 -19.05 4.74 2.76
C SER A 90 -20.13 3.66 3.01
N PRO A 91 -20.63 2.96 1.97
CA PRO A 91 -20.21 2.98 0.57
C PRO A 91 -20.67 4.23 -0.20
N PRO A 92 -19.98 4.59 -1.30
CA PRO A 92 -20.35 5.73 -2.13
C PRO A 92 -21.67 5.49 -2.88
N PRO A 93 -22.48 6.54 -3.14
CA PRO A 93 -23.67 6.46 -3.97
C PRO A 93 -23.31 6.29 -5.46
N GLU A 94 -24.28 5.94 -6.31
CA GLU A 94 -24.07 5.62 -7.73
C GLU A 94 -23.32 6.72 -8.52
N HIS A 95 -23.61 7.98 -8.21
CA HIS A 95 -22.96 9.14 -8.85
C HIS A 95 -21.85 9.77 -8.01
N ASN A 96 -21.36 9.08 -6.97
CA ASN A 96 -20.37 9.51 -5.97
C ASN A 96 -20.79 10.73 -5.12
N PHE A 97 -21.31 11.79 -5.72
CA PHE A 97 -21.73 13.01 -5.03
C PHE A 97 -23.09 13.47 -5.54
N GLU A 98 -24.01 13.79 -4.63
CA GLU A 98 -25.30 14.41 -4.99
C GLU A 98 -25.13 15.88 -5.41
N THR A 99 -24.14 16.57 -4.83
CA THR A 99 -23.78 17.94 -5.16
C THR A 99 -22.29 18.01 -5.47
N PRO A 100 -21.83 18.88 -6.39
CA PRO A 100 -20.41 19.03 -6.69
C PRO A 100 -19.64 19.36 -5.40
N PRO A 101 -18.68 18.51 -4.99
CA PRO A 101 -17.98 18.72 -3.73
C PRO A 101 -17.08 19.94 -3.85
N VAL A 102 -17.04 20.74 -2.79
CA VAL A 102 -16.23 21.96 -2.72
C VAL A 102 -14.88 21.62 -2.06
N PHE A 103 -13.80 22.12 -2.65
CA PHE A 103 -12.48 22.04 -2.04
C PHE A 103 -12.46 22.90 -0.78
N SER A 104 -12.43 22.25 0.37
CA SER A 104 -12.25 22.95 1.64
C SER A 104 -10.78 23.25 1.92
N ARG A 105 -9.84 22.42 1.43
CA ARG A 105 -8.39 22.50 1.69
C ARG A 105 -7.54 21.89 0.58
N TRP A 106 -6.24 22.18 0.61
CA TRP A 106 -5.28 21.44 -0.22
C TRP A 106 -5.08 20.02 0.33
N PRO A 107 -4.89 19.00 -0.54
CA PRO A 107 -4.73 17.60 -0.14
C PRO A 107 -3.58 17.31 0.83
N TYR A 108 -2.63 18.24 0.99
CA TYR A 108 -1.43 18.07 1.81
C TYR A 108 -1.47 18.82 3.16
N ASP A 109 -2.57 19.52 3.49
CA ASP A 109 -2.72 20.32 4.73
C ASP A 109 -3.03 19.46 5.97
N PHE A 110 -2.35 18.32 6.12
CA PHE A 110 -2.54 17.43 7.25
C PHE A 110 -2.03 18.07 8.55
N GLY A 111 -2.85 18.06 9.61
CA GLY A 111 -2.47 18.55 10.94
C GLY A 111 -2.82 20.02 11.22
N GLU A 112 -3.26 20.77 10.22
CA GLU A 112 -3.79 22.13 10.40
C GLU A 112 -5.17 22.07 11.07
N PRO A 113 -5.43 22.82 12.17
CA PRO A 113 -6.74 22.82 12.82
C PRO A 113 -7.83 23.31 11.85
N VAL A 114 -9.00 22.68 11.86
CA VAL A 114 -10.16 23.11 11.05
C VAL A 114 -10.56 24.53 11.48
N LYS A 115 -10.25 25.53 10.67
CA LYS A 115 -10.74 26.90 10.87
C LYS A 115 -12.16 26.96 10.34
N THR A 116 -13.14 26.85 11.23
CA THR A 116 -14.56 26.99 10.90
C THR A 116 -14.83 28.40 10.37
N GLY A 117 -14.96 28.55 9.04
CA GLY A 117 -15.42 29.80 8.42
C GLY A 117 -14.61 30.35 7.24
N GLU A 118 -13.50 29.71 6.85
CA GLU A 118 -12.68 30.17 5.72
C GLU A 118 -13.00 29.31 4.47
N SER A 119 -13.87 29.79 3.60
CA SER A 119 -13.93 29.31 2.21
C SER A 119 -12.70 29.89 1.50
N THR A 120 -11.58 29.17 1.56
CA THR A 120 -10.33 29.61 0.96
C THR A 120 -10.53 29.75 -0.54
N GLU A 121 -10.61 30.99 -1.02
CA GLU A 121 -10.42 31.31 -2.42
C GLU A 121 -9.11 30.65 -2.88
N THR A 122 -9.21 29.87 -3.95
CA THR A 122 -8.10 29.19 -4.59
C THR A 122 -6.99 30.18 -4.98
N SER A 123 -6.01 30.39 -4.10
CA SER A 123 -4.66 30.70 -4.55
C SER A 123 -4.05 29.38 -5.02
N GLY A 124 -4.30 29.04 -6.28
CA GLY A 124 -3.47 28.06 -6.99
C GLY A 124 -2.00 28.49 -6.89
N PRO A 125 -1.03 27.55 -6.97
CA PRO A 125 0.36 27.97 -7.13
C PRO A 125 0.41 28.89 -8.34
N ALA A 126 0.89 30.13 -8.12
CA ALA A 126 1.22 31.04 -9.21
C ALA A 126 2.09 30.25 -10.19
N GLY A 127 1.68 30.27 -11.46
CA GLY A 127 2.33 29.46 -12.49
C GLY A 127 3.84 29.68 -12.55
N ASP A 128 4.54 28.59 -12.81
CA ASP A 128 5.84 28.52 -13.47
C ASP A 128 5.76 27.38 -14.51
#